data_AF-A0A5B0PH98-F1
#
_entry.id   AF-A0A5B0PH98-F1
#
_cell.length_a   1.000
_cell.length_b   1.000
_cell.length_c   1.000
_cell.angle_alpha   90.00
_cell.angle_beta   90.00
_cell.angle_gamma   90.00
#
_symmetry.space_group_name_H-M   'P 1'
#
loop_
_entity.id
_entity.type
_entity.pdbx_description
1 polymer ?
#
loop_
_entity_poly.entity_id
_entity_poly.type
_entity_poly.pdbx_seq_one_letter_code
_entity_poly.pdbx_strand_id
1 'polypeptide(L)'
;MSVVRAPNHPATFNGHFQPISDSIAESVRANQYGYVKTPSFFQCGGINSEKNEDFEVELVTNTALNNVLTADSIFALSGKLIALNDGSPPSLSYFQDSVVRVGPTGEDQPDFTNKTIVTSLGMVISRREVASTASDSGSQLEVIVAHCDWDGQVSLFLSLQNNHLT
;
A
#
# COMPACT_ATOMS: atom_id res chain seq x y z
N MET A 1 5.13 8.41 -33.56
CA MET A 1 4.36 9.36 -32.72
C MET A 1 4.80 9.15 -31.28
N SER A 2 5.29 10.19 -30.61
CA SER A 2 5.56 10.14 -29.17
C SER A 2 4.22 10.03 -28.45
N VAL A 3 3.95 8.90 -27.80
CA VAL A 3 2.80 8.78 -26.92
C VAL A 3 3.08 9.68 -25.73
N VAL A 4 2.34 10.79 -25.64
CA VAL A 4 2.35 11.65 -24.45
C VAL A 4 1.83 10.79 -23.30
N ARG A 5 2.74 10.28 -22.46
CA ARG A 5 2.37 9.53 -21.27
C ARG A 5 1.76 10.52 -20.27
N ALA A 6 0.57 10.17 -19.76
CA ALA A 6 -0.06 10.95 -18.70
C ALA A 6 0.88 11.02 -17.48
N PRO A 7 0.98 12.17 -16.80
CA PRO A 7 1.78 12.29 -15.59
C PRO A 7 1.29 11.30 -14.53
N ASN A 8 2.23 10.69 -13.81
CA ASN A 8 1.91 9.72 -12.74
C ASN A 8 1.30 10.47 -11.55
N HIS A 9 0.22 9.91 -11.00
CA HIS A 9 -0.40 10.41 -9.78
C HIS A 9 -0.42 9.27 -8.76
N PRO A 10 0.63 9.16 -7.90
CA PRO A 10 0.69 8.08 -6.93
C PRO A 10 -0.54 8.12 -6.02
N ALA A 11 -1.14 6.95 -5.79
CA ALA A 11 -2.20 6.79 -4.83
C ALA A 11 -1.71 7.19 -3.43
N THR A 12 -2.58 7.84 -2.67
CA THR A 12 -2.36 8.15 -1.25
C THR A 12 -3.19 7.23 -0.40
N PHE A 13 -2.69 6.85 0.76
CA PHE A 13 -3.47 6.08 1.72
C PHE A 13 -3.45 6.72 3.10
N ASN A 14 -4.49 6.43 3.88
CA ASN A 14 -4.57 6.65 5.31
C ASN A 14 -5.32 5.47 5.94
N GLY A 15 -4.80 4.88 6.99
CA GLY A 15 -5.44 3.71 7.58
C GLY A 15 -4.72 3.17 8.81
N HIS A 16 -5.22 2.03 9.26
CA HIS A 16 -4.70 1.29 10.41
C HIS A 16 -4.09 -0.01 9.90
N PHE A 17 -2.88 -0.30 10.37
CA PHE A 17 -2.10 -1.44 9.93
C PHE A 17 -1.59 -2.19 11.14
N GLN A 18 -1.67 -3.51 11.03
CA GLN A 18 -1.08 -4.44 11.98
C GLN A 18 0.12 -5.12 11.32
N PRO A 19 1.32 -5.01 11.90
CA PRO A 19 2.47 -5.76 11.43
C PRO A 19 2.28 -7.27 11.65
N ILE A 20 2.63 -8.04 10.63
CA ILE A 20 2.64 -9.51 10.68
C ILE A 20 3.91 -9.99 11.42
N SER A 21 5.00 -9.26 11.23
CA SER A 21 6.28 -9.44 11.90
C SER A 21 6.92 -8.09 12.19
N ASP A 22 7.91 -8.07 13.07
CA ASP A 22 8.71 -6.88 13.32
C ASP A 22 9.38 -6.37 12.05
N SER A 23 9.60 -5.05 11.99
CA SER A 23 10.26 -4.44 10.83
C SER A 23 11.67 -4.97 10.61
N ILE A 24 12.03 -5.10 9.35
CA ILE A 24 13.37 -5.45 8.89
C ILE A 24 14.05 -4.18 8.40
N ALA A 25 15.14 -3.80 9.06
CA ALA A 25 15.94 -2.64 8.72
C ALA A 25 17.12 -3.07 7.82
N GLU A 26 17.12 -2.63 6.56
CA GLU A 26 18.24 -2.88 5.64
C GLU A 26 19.34 -1.85 5.90
N SER A 27 20.42 -2.28 6.55
CA SER A 27 21.60 -1.44 6.83
C SER A 27 22.79 -1.81 5.96
N VAL A 28 23.44 -0.81 5.37
CA VAL A 28 24.82 -0.92 4.87
C VAL A 28 25.74 -0.48 6.03
N ARG A 29 26.85 -1.19 6.23
CA ARG A 29 27.74 -1.06 7.41
C ARG A 29 27.89 0.39 7.91
N ALA A 30 27.64 0.58 9.21
CA ALA A 30 27.75 1.83 9.96
C ALA A 30 26.75 2.96 9.61
N ASN A 31 25.73 2.72 8.78
CA ASN A 31 24.67 3.71 8.58
C ASN A 31 23.58 3.56 9.66
N GLN A 32 23.13 4.67 10.23
CA GLN A 32 22.02 4.72 11.20
C GLN A 32 20.66 4.96 10.54
N TYR A 33 20.65 5.26 9.24
CA TYR A 33 19.45 5.51 8.45
C TYR A 33 19.38 4.53 7.28
N GLY A 34 18.17 4.18 6.87
CA GLY A 34 17.95 3.30 5.73
C GLY A 34 16.49 2.96 5.52
N TYR A 35 16.26 2.02 4.61
CA TYR A 35 14.92 1.49 4.39
C TYR A 35 14.55 0.52 5.51
N VAL A 36 13.37 0.75 6.07
CA VAL A 36 12.72 -0.12 7.03
C VAL A 36 11.48 -0.68 6.35
N LYS A 37 11.43 -2.00 6.21
CA LYS A 37 10.31 -2.74 5.60
C LYS A 37 9.56 -3.49 6.69
N THR A 38 8.23 -3.46 6.61
CA THR A 38 7.37 -4.13 7.59
C THR A 38 6.26 -4.86 6.84
N PRO A 39 6.27 -6.20 6.83
CA PRO A 39 5.12 -6.98 6.39
C PRO A 39 3.93 -6.65 7.28
N SER A 40 2.79 -6.30 6.67
CA SER A 40 1.61 -5.83 7.41
C SER A 40 0.34 -6.15 6.64
N PHE A 41 -0.81 -5.89 7.25
CA PHE A 41 -2.08 -6.00 6.57
C PHE A 41 -3.06 -4.91 7.01
N PHE A 42 -4.12 -4.73 6.23
CA PHE A 42 -5.34 -4.04 6.65
C PHE A 42 -6.56 -4.92 6.39
N GLN A 43 -7.61 -4.74 7.17
CA GLN A 43 -8.79 -5.59 7.12
C GLN A 43 -9.82 -5.09 6.10
N CYS A 44 -10.33 -6.00 5.27
CA CYS A 44 -11.34 -5.73 4.26
C CYS A 44 -12.53 -6.69 4.41
N GLY A 45 -13.73 -6.13 4.46
CA GLY A 45 -14.98 -6.88 4.56
C GLY A 45 -15.54 -7.36 3.21
N GLY A 46 -14.90 -6.98 2.11
CA GLY A 46 -15.48 -7.09 0.76
C GLY A 46 -16.68 -6.17 0.55
N ILE A 47 -17.23 -6.19 -0.67
CA ILE A 47 -18.32 -5.29 -1.11
C ILE A 47 -19.57 -5.41 -0.22
N ASN A 48 -19.89 -6.61 0.25
CA ASN A 48 -21.08 -6.87 1.07
C ASN A 48 -20.79 -6.94 2.57
N SER A 49 -19.55 -6.70 3.02
CA SER A 49 -19.13 -6.89 4.42
C SER A 49 -19.36 -8.31 4.96
N GLU A 50 -19.43 -9.31 4.07
CA GLU A 50 -19.62 -10.73 4.41
C GLU A 50 -18.28 -11.47 4.58
N LYS A 51 -17.18 -10.81 4.21
CA LYS A 51 -15.83 -11.34 4.36
C LYS A 51 -15.16 -10.71 5.56
N ASN A 52 -14.11 -11.36 6.04
CA ASN A 52 -13.14 -10.76 6.95
C ASN A 52 -11.77 -11.23 6.47
N GLU A 53 -11.23 -10.51 5.50
CA GLU A 53 -9.98 -10.84 4.84
C GLU A 53 -8.91 -9.82 5.23
N ASP A 54 -7.75 -10.35 5.64
CA ASP A 54 -6.55 -9.55 5.84
C ASP A 54 -5.87 -9.35 4.49
N PHE A 55 -5.83 -8.11 4.02
CA PHE A 55 -5.16 -7.77 2.78
C PHE A 55 -3.70 -7.43 3.08
N GLU A 56 -2.80 -8.36 2.74
CA GLU A 56 -1.36 -8.21 2.98
C GLU A 56 -0.74 -7.11 2.12
N VAL A 57 0.20 -6.38 2.73
CA VAL A 57 0.95 -5.27 2.13
C VAL A 57 2.37 -5.23 2.70
N GLU A 58 3.27 -4.56 1.99
CA GLU A 58 4.59 -4.20 2.53
C GLU A 58 4.64 -2.71 2.86
N LEU A 59 4.77 -2.36 4.14
CA LEU A 59 5.00 -0.98 4.57
C LEU A 59 6.48 -0.66 4.46
N VAL A 60 6.81 0.44 3.79
CA VAL A 60 8.20 0.87 3.57
C VAL A 60 8.36 2.31 4.04
N THR A 61 9.47 2.61 4.73
CA THR A 61 9.87 4.00 4.98
C THR A 61 11.39 4.13 4.98
N ASN A 62 11.89 5.35 4.79
CA ASN A 62 13.30 5.66 4.95
C ASN A 62 13.45 6.47 6.24
N THR A 63 14.06 5.86 7.25
CA THR A 63 14.09 6.39 8.63
C THR A 63 15.32 5.88 9.37
N ALA A 64 15.47 6.29 10.63
CA ALA A 64 16.49 5.73 11.52
C ALA A 64 16.19 4.25 11.77
N LEU A 65 17.19 3.37 11.75
CA LEU A 65 16.99 1.91 11.76
C LEU A 65 16.34 1.38 13.06
N ASN A 66 16.23 2.20 14.10
CA ASN A 66 15.53 1.89 15.34
C ASN A 66 14.05 2.36 15.35
N ASN A 67 13.61 3.10 14.35
CA ASN A 67 12.21 3.50 14.16
C ASN A 67 11.44 2.36 13.48
N VAL A 68 11.27 1.26 14.21
CA VAL A 68 10.61 0.05 13.74
C VAL A 68 9.16 -0.03 14.24
N LEU A 69 8.33 -0.72 13.47
CA LEU A 69 6.98 -1.11 13.86
C LEU A 69 7.03 -2.55 14.39
N THR A 70 6.30 -2.81 15.48
CA THR A 70 6.32 -4.10 16.18
C THR A 70 5.01 -4.86 15.97
N ALA A 71 5.09 -6.20 15.92
CA ALA A 71 3.92 -7.05 15.67
C ALA A 71 2.87 -7.07 16.81
N ASP A 72 3.25 -6.59 18.00
CA ASP A 72 2.38 -6.50 19.18
C ASP A 72 1.47 -5.25 19.19
N SER A 73 1.53 -4.43 18.13
CA SER A 73 0.95 -3.08 18.12
C SER A 73 0.26 -2.75 16.80
N ILE A 74 -0.77 -1.92 16.88
CA ILE A 74 -1.49 -1.38 15.73
C ILE A 74 -1.04 0.06 15.49
N PHE A 75 -0.80 0.40 14.23
CA PHE A 75 -0.30 1.72 13.84
C PHE A 75 -1.27 2.40 12.86
N ALA A 76 -1.59 3.66 13.14
CA ALA A 76 -2.22 4.54 12.17
C ALA A 76 -1.12 5.20 11.33
N LEU A 77 -1.25 5.12 10.01
CA LEU A 77 -0.23 5.53 9.05
C LEU A 77 -0.86 6.26 7.86
N SER A 78 -0.08 7.14 7.25
CA SER A 78 -0.41 7.75 5.97
C SER A 78 0.79 7.74 5.03
N GLY A 79 0.52 7.70 3.73
CA GLY A 79 1.59 7.53 2.76
C GLY A 79 1.14 7.48 1.31
N LYS A 80 2.02 6.90 0.50
CA LYS A 80 1.83 6.62 -0.92
C LYS A 80 1.74 5.12 -1.15
N LEU A 81 0.90 4.71 -2.08
CA LEU A 81 0.68 3.32 -2.47
C LEU A 81 1.13 3.11 -3.91
N ILE A 82 1.81 2.00 -4.16
CA ILE A 82 2.12 1.47 -5.49
C ILE A 82 1.61 0.03 -5.53
N ALA A 83 0.64 -0.24 -6.41
CA ALA A 83 0.19 -1.59 -6.68
C ALA A 83 0.92 -2.14 -7.91
N LEU A 84 1.58 -3.29 -7.74
CA LEU A 84 2.30 -3.94 -8.84
C LEU A 84 1.32 -4.76 -9.69
N ASN A 85 1.51 -4.73 -11.01
CA ASN A 85 0.64 -5.44 -11.97
C ASN A 85 0.95 -6.95 -12.08
N ASP A 86 1.85 -7.47 -11.24
CA ASP A 86 2.30 -8.86 -11.23
C ASP A 86 1.59 -9.74 -10.19
N GLY A 87 0.65 -9.16 -9.44
CA GLY A 87 -0.11 -9.86 -8.41
C GLY A 87 0.61 -9.99 -7.07
N SER A 88 1.81 -9.39 -6.92
CA SER A 88 2.46 -9.27 -5.62
C SER A 88 1.72 -8.29 -4.70
N PRO A 89 1.87 -8.41 -3.37
CA PRO A 89 1.32 -7.45 -2.41
C PRO A 89 1.78 -6.02 -2.74
N PRO A 90 0.91 -5.00 -2.65
CA PRO A 90 1.30 -3.64 -2.94
C PRO A 90 2.29 -3.11 -1.89
N SER A 91 3.16 -2.21 -2.33
CA SER A 91 4.11 -1.52 -1.47
C SER A 91 3.55 -0.16 -1.05
N LEU A 92 3.52 0.10 0.25
CA LEU A 92 2.96 1.29 0.87
C LEU A 92 4.09 2.08 1.54
N SER A 93 4.55 3.14 0.88
CA SER A 93 5.55 4.05 1.42
C SER A 93 4.91 5.02 2.41
N TYR A 94 5.18 4.88 3.70
CA TYR A 94 4.59 5.74 4.75
C TYR A 94 5.53 6.86 5.20
N PHE A 95 4.94 7.96 5.67
CA PHE A 95 5.68 9.06 6.26
C PHE A 95 5.93 8.79 7.75
N GLN A 96 7.20 8.75 8.17
CA GLN A 96 7.57 8.49 9.57
C GLN A 96 6.86 9.44 10.54
N ASP A 97 6.72 10.72 10.18
CA ASP A 97 6.08 11.74 11.02
C ASP A 97 4.56 11.53 11.19
N SER A 98 3.95 10.64 10.38
CA SER A 98 2.54 10.29 10.49
C SER A 98 2.28 9.06 11.37
N VAL A 99 3.32 8.40 11.87
CA VAL A 99 3.20 7.16 12.63
C VAL A 99 2.60 7.43 14.00
N VAL A 100 1.44 6.84 14.27
CA VAL A 100 0.81 6.87 15.60
C VAL A 100 0.53 5.44 16.05
N ARG A 101 1.09 5.04 17.19
CA ARG A 101 0.73 3.78 17.85
C ARG A 101 -0.65 3.92 18.48
N VAL A 102 -1.61 3.16 17.99
CA VAL A 102 -3.02 3.25 18.42
C VAL A 102 -3.26 2.40 19.66
N GLY A 103 -2.67 1.21 19.72
CA GLY A 103 -2.86 0.28 20.83
C GLY A 103 -2.14 -1.05 20.59
N PRO A 104 -2.21 -1.98 21.55
CA PRO A 104 -1.73 -3.34 21.36
C PRO A 104 -2.67 -4.13 20.44
N THR A 105 -2.16 -5.19 19.83
CA THR A 105 -2.97 -6.22 19.16
C THR A 105 -3.60 -7.16 20.22
N GLY A 106 -4.78 -7.72 19.95
CA GLY A 106 -5.43 -8.65 20.87
C GLY A 106 -6.95 -8.77 20.71
N GLU A 107 -7.60 -9.54 21.60
CA GLU A 107 -9.05 -9.78 21.55
C GLU A 107 -9.89 -8.50 21.73
N ASP A 108 -9.39 -7.54 22.52
CA ASP A 108 -10.08 -6.26 22.79
C ASP A 108 -9.76 -5.17 21.76
N GLN A 109 -9.10 -5.50 20.64
CA GLN A 109 -8.73 -4.49 19.65
C GLN A 109 -9.97 -3.93 18.92
N PRO A 110 -9.99 -2.63 18.59
CA PRO A 110 -11.06 -2.06 17.79
C PRO A 110 -11.15 -2.73 16.40
N ASP A 111 -12.37 -2.85 15.87
CA ASP A 111 -12.57 -3.32 14.50
C ASP A 111 -12.10 -2.26 13.49
N PHE A 112 -11.12 -2.61 12.66
CA PHE A 112 -10.58 -1.75 11.59
C PHE A 112 -11.00 -2.18 10.18
N THR A 113 -11.94 -3.11 10.07
CA THR A 113 -12.48 -3.58 8.80
C THR A 113 -13.04 -2.41 7.98
N ASN A 114 -12.59 -2.29 6.72
CA ASN A 114 -13.00 -1.24 5.80
C ASN A 114 -12.70 0.20 6.28
N LYS A 115 -11.72 0.39 7.17
CA LYS A 115 -11.30 1.72 7.68
C LYS A 115 -10.01 2.26 7.05
N THR A 116 -9.47 1.57 6.04
CA THR A 116 -8.34 2.06 5.24
C THR A 116 -8.86 2.76 4.00
N ILE A 117 -8.42 4.00 3.80
CA ILE A 117 -8.82 4.87 2.70
C ILE A 117 -7.66 4.99 1.73
N VAL A 118 -7.92 4.73 0.46
CA VAL A 118 -6.98 4.97 -0.65
C VAL A 118 -7.60 5.99 -1.60
N THR A 119 -6.88 7.07 -1.87
CA THR A 119 -7.30 8.15 -2.77
C THR A 119 -6.31 8.27 -3.92
N SER A 120 -6.80 8.16 -5.14
CA SER A 120 -5.99 8.16 -6.36
C SER A 120 -6.76 8.75 -7.55
N LEU A 121 -6.04 9.15 -8.58
CA LEU A 121 -6.62 9.49 -9.88
C LEU A 121 -6.53 8.28 -10.80
N GLY A 122 -7.56 8.05 -11.60
CA GLY A 122 -7.58 6.94 -12.55
C GLY A 122 -8.60 7.16 -13.66
N MET A 123 -8.46 6.39 -14.73
CA MET A 123 -9.40 6.40 -15.85
C MET A 123 -10.36 5.23 -15.72
N VAL A 124 -11.66 5.49 -15.83
CA VAL A 124 -12.65 4.42 -15.94
C VAL A 124 -12.43 3.69 -17.26
N ILE A 125 -12.09 2.40 -17.19
CA ILE A 125 -11.88 1.55 -18.37
C ILE A 125 -13.03 0.57 -18.58
N SER A 126 -13.84 0.32 -17.56
CA SER A 126 -15.06 -0.49 -17.68
C SER A 126 -16.11 0.02 -16.71
N ARG A 127 -17.38 -0.06 -17.14
CA ARG A 127 -18.54 0.18 -16.29
C ARG A 127 -19.58 -0.89 -16.59
N ARG A 128 -20.19 -1.45 -15.55
CA ARG A 128 -21.26 -2.43 -15.68
C ARG A 128 -22.27 -2.24 -14.56
N GLU A 129 -23.54 -2.21 -14.93
CA GLU A 129 -24.63 -2.27 -13.98
C GLU A 129 -24.92 -3.74 -13.65
N VAL A 130 -24.93 -4.07 -12.36
CA VAL A 130 -25.08 -5.42 -11.84
C VAL A 130 -26.28 -5.44 -10.89
N ALA A 131 -27.10 -6.47 -10.99
CA ALA A 131 -28.20 -6.66 -10.04
C ALA A 131 -27.61 -6.93 -8.65
N SER A 132 -28.06 -6.20 -7.64
CA SER A 132 -27.67 -6.48 -6.26
C SER A 132 -28.20 -7.86 -5.85
N THR A 133 -27.45 -8.56 -5.00
CA THR A 133 -27.88 -9.82 -4.41
C THR A 133 -28.60 -9.63 -3.07
N ALA A 134 -28.62 -8.41 -2.53
CA ALA A 134 -29.36 -8.07 -1.33
C ALA A 134 -30.84 -7.91 -1.66
N SER A 135 -31.71 -8.53 -0.85
CA SER A 135 -33.14 -8.73 -1.12
C SER A 135 -33.99 -7.47 -1.24
N ASP A 136 -33.40 -6.26 -1.22
CA ASP A 136 -34.14 -5.00 -1.18
C ASP A 136 -33.41 -3.79 -1.82
N SER A 137 -32.30 -3.98 -2.54
CA SER A 137 -31.56 -2.87 -3.16
C SER A 137 -31.60 -2.93 -4.68
N GLY A 138 -31.67 -1.76 -5.32
CA GLY A 138 -31.66 -1.63 -6.79
C GLY A 138 -30.38 -2.12 -7.45
N SER A 139 -30.18 -1.74 -8.71
CA SER A 139 -28.95 -2.04 -9.43
C SER A 139 -27.72 -1.35 -8.80
N GLN A 140 -26.59 -2.04 -8.80
CA GLN A 140 -25.27 -1.53 -8.39
C GLN A 140 -24.42 -1.23 -9.63
N LEU A 141 -23.65 -0.15 -9.59
CA LEU A 141 -22.67 0.16 -10.64
C LEU A 141 -21.29 -0.36 -10.23
N GLU A 142 -20.78 -1.35 -10.97
CA GLU A 142 -19.39 -1.76 -10.92
C GLU A 142 -18.56 -0.93 -11.91
N VAL A 143 -17.45 -0.39 -11.43
CA VAL A 143 -16.53 0.43 -12.23
C VAL A 143 -15.12 -0.13 -12.08
N ILE A 144 -14.46 -0.41 -13.20
CA ILE A 144 -13.04 -0.76 -13.21
C ILE A 144 -12.27 0.50 -13.60
N VAL A 145 -11.36 0.91 -12.73
CA VAL A 145 -10.52 2.08 -12.90
C VAL A 145 -9.08 1.62 -13.14
N ALA A 146 -8.48 2.09 -14.23
CA ALA A 146 -7.05 1.95 -14.47
C ALA A 146 -6.32 3.15 -13.83
N HIS A 147 -5.37 2.86 -12.96
CA HIS A 147 -4.46 3.84 -12.39
C HIS A 147 -3.15 3.84 -13.20
N CYS A 148 -2.61 5.02 -13.49
CA CYS A 148 -1.32 5.17 -14.15
C CYS A 148 -0.23 5.17 -13.08
N ASP A 149 0.19 3.98 -12.65
CA ASP A 149 1.29 3.81 -11.70
C ASP A 149 2.61 3.65 -12.46
N TRP A 150 3.55 4.57 -12.22
CA TRP A 150 4.93 4.37 -12.64
C TRP A 150 5.66 3.58 -11.57
N ASP A 151 6.12 2.41 -11.97
CA ASP A 151 7.08 1.62 -11.20
C ASP A 151 8.50 2.14 -11.47
N GLY A 152 9.07 2.82 -10.48
CA GLY A 152 10.46 3.28 -10.53
C GLY A 152 11.49 2.14 -10.54
N GLN A 153 11.11 0.92 -10.15
CA GLN A 153 12.00 -0.24 -10.17
C GLN A 153 12.22 -0.78 -11.59
N VAL A 154 11.28 -0.56 -12.52
CA VAL A 154 11.45 -0.93 -13.94
C VAL A 154 12.50 -0.07 -14.65
N SER A 155 12.98 1.01 -14.02
CA SER A 155 14.08 1.82 -14.58
C SER A 155 15.48 1.37 -14.15
N LEU A 156 15.63 0.37 -13.26
CA LEU A 156 16.94 -0.05 -12.74
C LEU A 156 17.57 -1.25 -13.47
N PHE A 157 17.24 -1.48 -14.75
CA PHE A 157 17.97 -2.44 -15.61
C PHE A 157 18.66 -1.82 -16.83
N LEU A 158 18.73 -0.49 -16.91
CA LEU A 158 19.39 0.23 -18.00
C LEU A 158 20.24 1.40 -17.47
N SER A 159 21.32 1.11 -16.73
CA SER A 159 22.57 1.90 -16.74
C SER A 159 23.64 1.29 -15.82
N LEU A 160 24.28 0.21 -16.27
CA LEU A 160 25.68 -0.09 -15.92
C LEU A 160 26.43 -0.49 -17.19
N GLN A 161 26.35 0.36 -18.20
CA GLN A 161 27.40 0.46 -19.21
C GLN A 161 27.61 1.93 -19.48
N ASN A 162 28.60 2.51 -18.79
CA ASN A 162 29.43 3.56 -19.39
C ASN A 162 30.77 3.67 -18.67
N ASN A 163 31.82 3.47 -19.49
CA ASN A 163 33.10 4.16 -19.46
C ASN A 163 34.14 3.71 -18.42
N HIS A 164 34.96 2.73 -18.83
CA HIS A 164 36.41 2.89 -18.68
C HIS A 164 36.97 3.50 -19.95
N LEU A 165 37.34 4.77 -19.87
CA LEU A 165 38.30 5.42 -20.75
C LEU A 165 39.69 5.23 -20.13
N THR A 166 40.52 4.45 -20.80
CA THR A 166 41.98 4.67 -20.94
C THR A 166 42.36 4.20 -22.32
#